data_AF-A0A2M9ZCL3-F1
#
_entry.id   AF-A0A2M9ZCL3-F1
#
_cell.length_a   1.000
_cell.length_b   1.000
_cell.length_c   1.000
_cell.angle_alpha   90.00
_cell.angle_beta   90.00
_cell.angle_gamma   90.00
#
_symmetry.space_group_name_H-M   'P 1'
#
loop_
_entity.id
_entity.type
_entity.pdbx_description
1 polymer ?
#
loop_
_entity_poly.entity_id
_entity_poly.type
_entity_poly.pdbx_seq_one_letter_code
_entity_poly.pdbx_strand_id
1 'polypeptide(L)'
;MNFPELETYFQSLTDITDTISILNSPYESDFDADIAKMEDFLKDIQSKDWASTERDYFNLFTSHFSFHIKIVEEIVREAREILDPERRAYVKRLVGYIKSSEEWLSDLQKRRKSTETLATA
;
A
#
# COMPACT_ATOMS: atom_id res chain seq x y z
N MET A 1 12.66 5.51 19.42
CA MET A 1 13.48 5.52 18.20
C MET A 1 12.78 6.39 17.17
N ASN A 2 13.49 7.31 16.52
CA ASN A 2 12.99 7.99 15.32
C ASN A 2 13.47 7.18 14.11
N PHE A 3 12.58 6.91 13.17
CA PHE A 3 12.89 6.24 11.90
C PHE A 3 12.54 7.20 10.75
N PRO A 4 13.37 8.21 10.45
CA PRO A 4 13.02 9.31 9.53
C PRO A 4 12.68 8.83 8.11
N GLU A 5 13.29 7.72 7.69
CA GLU A 5 12.96 7.08 6.42
C GLU A 5 11.52 6.56 6.40
N LEU A 6 11.03 5.96 7.50
CA LEU A 6 9.64 5.51 7.59
C LEU A 6 8.66 6.67 7.61
N GLU A 7 8.99 7.78 8.26
CA GLU A 7 8.16 8.99 8.21
C GLU A 7 8.00 9.49 6.77
N THR A 8 9.08 9.47 5.99
CA THR A 8 9.04 9.83 4.56
C THR A 8 8.18 8.84 3.76
N TYR A 9 8.28 7.54 4.06
CA TYR A 9 7.42 6.52 3.47
C TYR A 9 5.94 6.73 3.80
N PHE A 10 5.62 7.04 5.04
CA PHE A 10 4.24 7.24 5.48
C PHE A 10 3.64 8.51 4.90
N GLN A 11 4.45 9.57 4.77
CA GLN A 11 4.01 10.78 4.08
C GLN A 11 3.72 10.47 2.60
N SER A 12 4.62 9.75 1.93
CA SER A 12 4.40 9.36 0.52
C SER A 12 3.14 8.51 0.34
N LEU A 13 2.89 7.54 1.23
CA LEU A 13 1.66 6.75 1.22
C LEU A 13 0.42 7.62 1.41
N THR A 14 0.47 8.58 2.34
CA THR A 14 -0.63 9.51 2.61
C THR A 14 -0.91 10.38 1.40
N ASP A 15 0.11 11.03 0.84
CA ASP A 15 -0.02 11.91 -0.33
C ASP A 15 -0.63 11.14 -1.53
N ILE A 16 -0.13 9.94 -1.79
CA ILE A 16 -0.64 9.09 -2.86
C ILE A 16 -2.10 8.68 -2.60
N THR A 17 -2.44 8.34 -1.35
CA THR A 17 -3.81 7.95 -0.99
C THR A 17 -4.79 9.12 -1.10
N ASP A 18 -4.35 10.32 -0.73
CA ASP A 18 -5.16 11.53 -0.85
C ASP A 18 -5.46 11.82 -2.33
N THR A 19 -4.47 11.66 -3.22
CA THR A 19 -4.68 11.83 -4.67
C THR A 19 -5.63 10.80 -5.28
N ILE A 20 -5.68 9.57 -4.77
CA ILE A 20 -6.61 8.57 -5.30
C ILE A 20 -8.00 8.65 -4.66
N SER A 21 -8.12 9.27 -3.48
CA SER A 21 -9.42 9.45 -2.80
C SER A 21 -10.44 10.24 -3.63
N ILE A 22 -9.96 11.16 -4.48
CA ILE A 22 -10.81 11.95 -5.37
C ILE A 22 -11.40 11.14 -6.54
N LEU A 23 -11.05 9.85 -6.68
CA LEU A 23 -11.73 8.90 -7.57
C LEU A 23 -13.22 8.77 -7.25
N ASN A 24 -13.67 9.21 -6.07
CA ASN A 24 -15.08 9.22 -5.68
C ASN A 24 -15.74 10.60 -5.86
N SER A 25 -15.01 11.58 -6.37
CA SER A 25 -15.44 12.97 -6.46
C SER A 25 -15.74 13.39 -7.91
N PRO A 26 -16.53 14.45 -8.15
CA PRO A 26 -16.76 14.94 -9.52
C PRO A 26 -15.52 15.61 -10.14
N TYR A 27 -14.41 15.75 -9.41
CA TYR A 27 -13.20 16.38 -9.91
C TYR A 27 -12.44 15.45 -10.87
N GLU A 28 -11.85 16.04 -11.90
CA GLU A 28 -10.94 15.36 -12.80
C GLU A 28 -9.55 15.25 -12.17
N SER A 29 -8.91 14.09 -12.32
CA SER A 29 -7.50 13.86 -11.98
C SER A 29 -6.86 12.98 -13.04
N ASP A 30 -5.53 13.00 -13.08
CA ASP A 30 -4.74 12.03 -13.83
C ASP A 30 -4.63 10.72 -13.03
N PHE A 31 -5.74 9.97 -12.98
CA PHE A 31 -5.80 8.70 -12.26
C PHE A 31 -4.82 7.66 -12.80
N ASP A 32 -4.43 7.75 -14.08
CA ASP A 32 -3.42 6.86 -14.63
C ASP A 32 -2.05 7.12 -14.01
N ALA A 33 -1.64 8.38 -13.93
CA ALA A 33 -0.40 8.78 -13.28
C ALA A 33 -0.43 8.51 -11.76
N ASP A 34 -1.55 8.77 -11.09
CA ASP A 34 -1.67 8.57 -9.65
C ASP A 34 -1.61 7.08 -9.27
N ILE A 35 -2.29 6.21 -10.02
CA ILE A 35 -2.18 4.75 -9.82
C ILE A 35 -0.78 4.25 -10.20
N ALA A 36 -0.13 4.81 -11.23
CA ALA A 36 1.25 4.45 -11.56
C ALA A 36 2.22 4.78 -10.40
N LYS A 37 2.04 5.92 -9.71
CA LYS A 37 2.83 6.24 -8.50
C LYS A 37 2.62 5.22 -7.39
N MET A 38 1.40 4.73 -7.18
CA MET A 38 1.12 3.65 -6.22
C MET A 38 1.89 2.37 -6.58
N GLU A 39 1.83 1.98 -7.84
CA GLU A 39 2.51 0.77 -8.34
C GLU A 39 4.03 0.90 -8.24
N ASP A 40 4.59 2.08 -8.53
CA ASP A 40 6.03 2.33 -8.40
C ASP A 40 6.49 2.38 -6.95
N PHE A 41 5.68 2.95 -6.05
CA PHE A 41 5.91 2.87 -4.62
C PHE A 41 5.96 1.41 -4.13
N LEU A 42 5.01 0.58 -4.58
CA LEU A 42 5.00 -0.84 -4.24
C LEU A 42 6.27 -1.55 -4.74
N LYS A 43 6.75 -1.24 -5.94
CA LYS A 43 8.02 -1.79 -6.44
C LYS A 43 9.22 -1.36 -5.59
N ASP A 44 9.28 -0.08 -5.19
CA ASP A 44 10.35 0.42 -4.34
C ASP A 44 10.41 -0.35 -3.01
N ILE A 45 9.28 -0.45 -2.31
CA ILE A 45 9.24 -1.18 -1.04
C ILE A 45 9.51 -2.68 -1.25
N GLN A 46 9.05 -3.29 -2.35
CA GLN A 46 9.33 -4.70 -2.64
C GLN A 46 10.81 -5.00 -2.89
N SER A 47 11.58 -4.01 -3.34
CA SER A 47 13.02 -4.15 -3.59
C SER A 47 13.87 -4.21 -2.32
N LYS A 48 13.29 -3.86 -1.17
CA LYS A 48 13.99 -3.75 0.11
C LYS A 48 13.97 -5.05 0.91
N ASP A 49 15.05 -5.31 1.63
CA ASP A 49 15.15 -6.46 2.53
C ASP A 49 14.55 -6.16 3.92
N TRP A 50 13.23 -6.03 3.97
CA TRP A 50 12.50 -5.84 5.24
C TRP A 50 12.65 -7.00 6.22
N ALA A 51 12.96 -8.21 5.73
CA ALA A 51 13.05 -9.38 6.58
C ALA A 51 14.28 -9.35 7.51
N SER A 52 15.30 -8.55 7.19
CA SER A 52 16.50 -8.37 8.02
C SER A 52 16.50 -7.10 8.88
N THR A 53 15.51 -6.22 8.74
CA THR A 53 15.45 -4.98 9.52
C THR A 53 15.16 -5.23 11.01
N GLU A 54 15.40 -4.21 11.84
CA GLU A 54 15.02 -4.24 13.25
C GLU A 54 13.51 -4.55 13.42
N ARG A 55 13.16 -5.28 14.48
CA ARG A 55 11.78 -5.72 14.74
C ARG A 55 10.80 -4.54 14.84
N ASP A 56 11.16 -3.48 15.54
CA ASP A 56 10.27 -2.33 15.74
C ASP A 56 10.08 -1.55 14.43
N TYR A 57 11.13 -1.42 13.64
CA TYR A 57 11.08 -0.86 12.28
C TYR A 57 10.14 -1.66 11.38
N PHE A 58 10.28 -3.00 11.38
CA PHE A 58 9.44 -3.90 10.61
C PHE A 58 7.96 -3.83 11.03
N ASN A 59 7.69 -3.86 12.33
CA ASN A 59 6.32 -3.78 12.85
C ASN A 59 5.67 -2.44 12.50
N LEU A 60 6.41 -1.34 12.63
CA LEU A 60 5.92 -0.01 12.31
C LEU A 60 5.58 0.11 10.82
N PHE A 61 6.48 -0.34 9.95
CA PHE A 61 6.27 -0.38 8.50
C PHE A 61 5.04 -1.21 8.13
N THR A 62 4.99 -2.47 8.58
CA THR A 62 3.89 -3.39 8.20
C THR A 62 2.54 -2.91 8.70
N SER A 63 2.47 -2.26 9.88
CA SER A 63 1.24 -1.65 10.38
C SER A 63 0.75 -0.51 9.49
N HIS A 64 1.64 0.40 9.11
CA HIS A 64 1.26 1.54 8.27
C HIS A 64 0.90 1.11 6.85
N PHE A 65 1.66 0.17 6.28
CA PHE A 65 1.35 -0.35 4.96
C PHE A 65 0.03 -1.13 4.93
N SER A 66 -0.29 -1.88 6.01
CA SER A 66 -1.61 -2.49 6.16
C SER A 66 -2.73 -1.46 6.18
N PHE A 67 -2.52 -0.35 6.89
CA PHE A 67 -3.50 0.75 6.96
C PHE A 67 -3.70 1.40 5.59
N HIS A 68 -2.63 1.67 4.85
CA HIS A 68 -2.70 2.14 3.46
C HIS A 68 -3.58 1.25 2.58
N ILE A 69 -3.34 -0.07 2.58
CA ILE A 69 -4.15 -1.03 1.81
C ILE A 69 -5.64 -0.91 2.17
N LYS A 70 -5.96 -0.76 3.46
CA LYS A 70 -7.34 -0.62 3.93
C LYS A 70 -7.99 0.67 3.44
N ILE A 71 -7.28 1.80 3.43
CA ILE A 71 -7.84 3.04 2.87
C ILE A 71 -8.10 2.89 1.37
N VAL A 72 -7.20 2.26 0.62
CA VAL A 72 -7.41 2.01 -0.82
C VAL A 72 -8.61 1.09 -1.05
N GLU A 73 -8.83 0.07 -0.20
CA GLU A 73 -10.04 -0.76 -0.22
C GLU A 73 -11.32 0.05 -0.02
N GLU A 74 -11.32 0.99 0.92
CA GLU A 74 -12.47 1.87 1.18
C GLU A 74 -12.76 2.79 -0.02
N ILE A 75 -11.73 3.37 -0.61
CA ILE A 75 -11.86 4.18 -1.84
C ILE A 75 -12.48 3.35 -2.96
N VAL A 76 -12.01 2.11 -3.17
CA VAL A 76 -12.57 1.19 -4.16
C VAL A 76 -14.02 0.83 -3.87
N ARG A 77 -14.38 0.61 -2.60
CA ARG A 77 -15.75 0.29 -2.18
C ARG A 77 -16.68 1.45 -2.54
N GLU A 78 -16.33 2.66 -2.15
CA GLU A 78 -17.10 3.88 -2.45
C GLU A 78 -17.19 4.16 -3.96
N ALA A 79 -16.09 3.98 -4.71
CA ALA A 79 -16.10 4.16 -6.17
C ALA A 79 -17.10 3.23 -6.87
N ARG A 80 -17.25 2.01 -6.35
CA ARG A 80 -18.21 1.03 -6.85
C ARG A 80 -19.66 1.39 -6.54
N GLU A 81 -19.93 2.20 -5.52
CA GLU A 81 -21.28 2.69 -5.21
C GLU A 81 -21.73 3.78 -6.19
N ILE A 82 -20.80 4.62 -6.66
CA ILE A 82 -21.06 5.71 -7.61
C ILE A 82 -21.36 5.16 -9.03
N LEU A 83 -20.83 3.98 -9.36
CA LEU A 83 -21.07 3.26 -10.62
C LEU A 83 -20.69 4.01 -11.91
N ASP A 84 -19.76 4.97 -11.83
CA ASP A 84 -19.24 5.71 -13.00
C ASP A 84 -18.52 4.78 -13.99
N PRO A 85 -19.03 4.60 -15.23
CA PRO A 85 -18.42 3.74 -16.24
C PRO A 85 -16.98 4.13 -16.61
N GLU A 86 -16.67 5.43 -16.62
CA GLU A 86 -15.35 5.94 -17.04
C GLU A 86 -14.27 5.57 -16.01
N ARG A 87 -14.66 5.45 -14.74
CA ARG A 87 -13.75 5.11 -13.64
C ARG A 87 -13.55 3.62 -13.43
N ARG A 88 -14.32 2.76 -14.11
CA ARG A 88 -14.25 1.30 -13.92
C ARG A 88 -12.87 0.71 -14.18
N ALA A 89 -12.13 1.25 -15.15
CA ALA A 89 -10.78 0.81 -15.46
C ALA A 89 -9.82 1.07 -14.29
N TYR A 90 -9.88 2.27 -13.69
CA TYR A 90 -9.08 2.66 -12.54
C TYR A 90 -9.43 1.83 -11.30
N VAL A 91 -10.72 1.64 -11.02
CA VAL A 91 -11.19 0.77 -9.93
C VAL A 91 -10.64 -0.65 -10.09
N LYS A 92 -10.63 -1.19 -11.31
CA LYS A 92 -10.05 -2.52 -11.57
C LYS A 92 -8.54 -2.56 -11.31
N ARG A 93 -7.79 -1.52 -11.69
CA ARG A 93 -6.36 -1.40 -11.38
C ARG A 93 -6.12 -1.37 -9.87
N LEU A 94 -6.89 -0.58 -9.13
CA LEU A 94 -6.79 -0.50 -7.67
C LEU A 94 -7.10 -1.82 -6.98
N VAL A 95 -8.08 -2.58 -7.46
CA VAL A 95 -8.35 -3.94 -6.97
C VAL A 95 -7.14 -4.86 -7.19
N GLY A 96 -6.47 -4.74 -8.34
CA GLY A 96 -5.22 -5.46 -8.60
C GLY A 96 -4.11 -5.04 -7.63
N TYR A 97 -3.94 -3.73 -7.43
CA TYR A 97 -2.97 -3.17 -6.48
C TYR A 97 -3.19 -3.69 -5.05
N ILE A 98 -4.42 -3.67 -4.55
CA ILE A 98 -4.78 -4.18 -3.21
C ILE A 98 -4.36 -5.65 -3.10
N LYS A 99 -4.79 -6.49 -4.05
CA LYS A 99 -4.49 -7.92 -4.03
C LYS A 99 -3.00 -8.19 -4.01
N SER A 100 -2.23 -7.55 -4.91
CA SER A 100 -0.78 -7.72 -4.97
C SER A 100 -0.08 -7.24 -3.70
N SER A 101 -0.58 -6.16 -3.09
CA SER A 101 -0.04 -5.61 -1.84
C SER A 101 -0.31 -6.53 -0.65
N GLU A 102 -1.53 -7.07 -0.53
CA GLU A 102 -1.91 -8.01 0.54
C GLU A 102 -1.14 -9.34 0.43
N GLU A 103 -1.05 -9.91 -0.78
CA GLU A 103 -0.29 -11.14 -1.03
C GLU A 103 1.18 -10.97 -0.64
N TRP A 104 1.80 -9.87 -1.11
CA TRP A 104 3.19 -9.58 -0.77
C TRP A 104 3.41 -9.37 0.73
N LEU A 105 2.58 -8.56 1.38
CA LEU A 105 2.71 -8.25 2.81
C LEU A 105 2.54 -9.52 3.66
N SER A 106 1.57 -10.36 3.33
CA SER A 106 1.33 -11.64 3.99
C SER A 106 2.58 -12.54 3.91
N ASP A 107 3.16 -12.65 2.71
CA ASP A 107 4.34 -13.48 2.51
C ASP A 107 5.60 -12.91 3.17
N LEU A 108 5.74 -11.59 3.23
CA LEU A 108 6.81 -10.94 3.96
C LEU A 108 6.71 -11.24 5.47
N GLN A 109 5.52 -11.09 6.06
CA GLN A 109 5.28 -11.40 7.47
C GLN A 109 5.50 -12.89 7.81
N LYS A 110 5.11 -13.81 6.92
CA LYS A 110 5.41 -15.24 7.07
C LYS A 110 6.91 -15.51 7.06
N ARG A 111 7.64 -14.96 6.09
CA ARG A 111 9.10 -15.09 5.99
C ARG A 111 9.79 -14.61 7.26
N ARG A 112 9.37 -13.45 7.80
CA ARG A 112 9.92 -12.91 9.05
C ARG A 112 9.73 -13.86 10.23
N LYS A 113 8.52 -14.39 10.41
CA LYS A 113 8.21 -15.37 11.48
C LYS A 113 9.05 -16.64 11.39
N SER A 114 9.29 -17.14 10.17
CA SER A 114 10.15 -18.30 9.95
C SER A 114 11.60 -18.02 10.35
N THR A 115 12.15 -16.85 10.00
CA THR A 115 13.51 -16.44 10.41
C THR A 115 13.64 -16.30 11.91
N GLU A 116 12.64 -15.74 12.59
CA GLU A 116 12.64 -15.61 14.06
C GLU A 116 12.59 -16.98 14.75
N THR A 117 11.80 -17.92 14.24
CA THR A 117 11.70 -19.29 14.79
C THR A 117 13.03 -20.04 14.68
N LEU A 118 13.72 -19.91 13.53
CA LEU A 118 15.04 -20.51 13.29
C LEU A 118 16.14 -19.89 14.17
N ALA A 119 16.04 -18.61 14.51
CA ALA A 119 17.04 -17.93 15.36
C ALA A 119 16.92 -18.31 16.85
N THR A 120 15.76 -18.83 17.28
CA THR A 120 15.48 -19.22 18.67
C THR A 120 15.57 -20.73 18.93
N ALA A 121 15.79 -21.54 17.89
CA ALA A 121 15.92 -23.00 17.96
C ALA A 121 17.40 -23.43 17.99
#